data_AF-A0A1Y6BGZ8-F1
#
_entry.id   AF-A0A1Y6BGZ8-F1
#
_cell.length_a   1.000
_cell.length_b   1.000
_cell.length_c   1.000
_cell.angle_alpha   90.00
_cell.angle_beta   90.00
_cell.angle_gamma   90.00
#
_symmetry.space_group_name_H-M   'P 1'
#
loop_
_entity.id
_entity.type
_entity.pdbx_description
1 polymer ?
#
loop_
_entity_poly.entity_id
_entity_poly.type
_entity_poly.pdbx_seq_one_letter_code
_entity_poly.pdbx_strand_id
1 'polypeptide(L)'
;MFMRIFTILWMLGFSASCTDQDFSSNPKENQEPLQSEDLLESDDSEAANIPQPISGAYLACAELQSPSDTNELAHVGCWISDGNGQRINVSSSYSIQWQLALDENLSVDQSTVVYEEGSSPWHVSYYLSSIVAGTVSQALASMRVIALVSDSAGKALGSMVSTYESAKDRSPQAQATAYRFYRIEIFEMKQACETNTVGIEGLALSWNGTFQEDTFAGLPDTPDPQANIGFVGNEQVSLSSSPTFTDFYPYEAFGGGFGGGWWSAQDSFEASTPAPATTQVYFQIEFIGDQGVLLDALTINGGSISDFGQGVDYSQCSPSHFQIQSSQDGQSWTVLKDIKADTTEPFTLKF
;
A
#
# COMPACT_ATOMS: atom_id res chain seq x y z
N MET A 1 44.47 32.50 -39.42
CA MET A 1 44.20 33.88 -39.01
C MET A 1 42.99 33.83 -38.06
N PHE A 2 43.26 34.08 -36.77
CA PHE A 2 42.38 34.32 -35.58
C PHE A 2 41.19 33.36 -35.32
N MET A 3 40.94 32.82 -34.11
CA MET A 3 41.37 33.12 -32.72
C MET A 3 40.99 31.89 -31.83
N ARG A 4 41.92 31.21 -31.14
CA ARG A 4 42.20 31.21 -29.67
C ARG A 4 40.94 31.19 -28.77
N ILE A 5 40.80 30.27 -27.81
CA ILE A 5 41.38 30.36 -26.45
C ILE A 5 41.75 28.99 -25.86
N PHE A 6 42.90 28.97 -25.20
CA PHE A 6 43.47 27.95 -24.33
C PHE A 6 43.36 28.48 -22.89
N THR A 7 43.00 27.64 -21.91
CA THR A 7 43.49 27.83 -20.53
C THR A 7 43.78 26.50 -19.87
N ILE A 8 45.07 26.27 -19.64
CA ILE A 8 45.67 25.32 -18.71
C ILE A 8 45.71 26.00 -17.34
N LEU A 9 45.41 25.31 -16.23
CA LEU A 9 46.05 25.68 -14.96
C LEU A 9 46.17 24.52 -13.92
N TRP A 10 47.42 24.05 -13.75
CA TRP A 10 48.15 23.58 -12.54
C TRP A 10 47.65 22.33 -11.78
N MET A 11 48.39 21.21 -11.76
CA MET A 11 49.71 20.90 -11.13
C MET A 11 49.71 20.76 -9.60
N LEU A 12 49.98 19.50 -9.16
CA LEU A 12 50.92 19.05 -8.10
C LEU A 12 50.64 19.55 -6.66
N GLY A 13 50.69 18.76 -5.60
CA GLY A 13 51.18 17.40 -5.37
C GLY A 13 51.52 17.21 -3.88
N PHE A 14 51.90 15.97 -3.51
CA PHE A 14 52.56 15.50 -2.26
C PHE A 14 51.71 15.56 -0.97
N SER A 15 51.28 14.45 -0.34
CA SER A 15 51.93 13.22 0.17
C SER A 15 52.57 13.32 1.57
N ALA A 16 52.50 12.17 2.27
CA ALA A 16 53.00 11.82 3.61
C ALA A 16 52.14 12.31 4.79
N SER A 17 51.92 11.57 5.87
CA SER A 17 52.26 10.20 6.30
C SER A 17 51.55 10.00 7.65
N CYS A 18 51.19 8.75 7.97
CA CYS A 18 50.74 8.27 9.28
C CYS A 18 51.70 8.63 10.43
N THR A 19 51.17 8.78 11.64
CA THR A 19 51.68 8.10 12.86
C THR A 19 50.66 8.15 14.00
N ASP A 20 50.56 7.01 14.69
CA ASP A 20 49.78 6.70 15.87
C ASP A 20 50.08 7.57 17.10
N GLN A 21 49.09 7.68 18.00
CA GLN A 21 49.36 7.70 19.44
C GLN A 21 48.18 7.16 20.26
N ASP A 22 48.43 6.01 20.90
CA ASP A 22 47.70 5.40 22.01
C ASP A 22 47.44 6.35 23.19
N PHE A 23 46.31 6.19 23.89
CA PHE A 23 46.24 6.20 25.36
C PHE A 23 44.94 5.55 25.91
N SER A 24 45.05 4.27 26.26
CA SER A 24 44.65 3.57 27.51
C SER A 24 43.47 4.03 28.42
N SER A 25 42.71 2.99 28.83
CA SER A 25 42.15 2.65 30.17
C SER A 25 40.81 3.22 30.71
N ASN A 26 39.76 2.37 30.60
CA ASN A 26 38.77 1.85 31.59
C ASN A 26 38.88 2.25 33.09
N PRO A 27 37.91 1.93 34.00
CA PRO A 27 36.48 1.49 33.86
C PRO A 27 35.48 2.03 34.95
N LYS A 28 34.19 1.69 34.77
CA LYS A 28 33.11 1.38 35.76
C LYS A 28 33.11 2.02 37.18
N GLU A 29 32.02 2.73 37.48
CA GLU A 29 31.55 2.98 38.85
C GLU A 29 30.09 2.50 39.03
N ASN A 30 29.88 1.77 40.13
CA ASN A 30 28.62 1.27 40.67
C ASN A 30 27.67 2.40 41.08
N GLN A 31 26.36 2.19 40.99
CA GLN A 31 25.47 2.30 42.16
C GLN A 31 24.08 1.70 41.92
N GLU A 32 23.54 1.20 43.03
CA GLU A 32 22.44 0.26 43.27
C GLU A 32 21.02 0.82 43.09
N PRO A 33 19.98 -0.05 43.15
CA PRO A 33 18.59 0.28 42.86
C PRO A 33 17.88 0.91 44.07
N LEU A 34 17.02 1.90 43.81
CA LEU A 34 16.08 2.43 44.79
C LEU A 34 14.65 2.10 44.35
N GLN A 35 14.04 1.17 45.07
CA GLN A 35 12.60 1.05 45.20
C GLN A 35 12.08 2.25 46.01
N SER A 36 10.99 2.85 45.56
CA SER A 36 10.03 3.54 46.42
C SER A 36 8.63 3.31 45.86
N GLU A 37 7.81 2.63 46.65
CA GLU A 37 6.37 2.48 46.49
C GLU A 37 5.62 3.81 46.69
N ASP A 38 4.39 3.77 46.20
CA ASP A 38 3.20 4.52 46.62
C ASP A 38 2.86 5.92 46.06
N LEU A 39 1.79 5.87 45.24
CA LEU A 39 0.56 6.67 45.31
C LEU A 39 0.65 8.19 45.17
N LEU A 40 0.21 8.66 44.00
CA LEU A 40 -0.62 9.85 43.87
C LEU A 40 -1.66 9.62 42.75
N GLU A 41 -2.90 9.36 43.17
CA GLU A 41 -4.07 9.81 42.42
C GLU A 41 -3.96 11.33 42.27
N SER A 42 -3.99 11.83 41.04
CA SER A 42 -4.48 13.17 40.75
C SER A 42 -4.88 13.29 39.29
N ASP A 43 -6.16 13.59 39.14
CA ASP A 43 -6.77 14.44 38.13
C ASP A 43 -6.75 14.00 36.66
N ASP A 44 -7.98 13.92 36.15
CA ASP A 44 -8.39 14.18 34.78
C ASP A 44 -7.48 15.22 34.09
N SER A 45 -6.38 14.78 33.48
CA SER A 45 -5.75 15.55 32.43
C SER A 45 -6.46 15.16 31.15
N GLU A 46 -7.19 16.11 30.57
CA GLU A 46 -7.43 16.16 29.14
C GLU A 46 -6.16 15.71 28.43
N ALA A 47 -6.13 14.47 27.97
CA ALA A 47 -5.14 14.03 27.03
C ALA A 47 -5.43 14.86 25.78
N ALA A 48 -4.70 15.97 25.65
CA ALA A 48 -4.68 16.76 24.44
C ALA A 48 -4.58 15.76 23.29
N ASN A 49 -5.62 15.70 22.45
CA ASN A 49 -5.73 14.76 21.35
C ASN A 49 -4.44 14.86 20.52
N ILE A 50 -3.50 13.95 20.79
CA ILE A 50 -2.28 13.83 20.02
C ILE A 50 -2.77 13.52 18.61
N PRO A 51 -2.36 14.27 17.57
CA PRO A 51 -2.77 13.99 16.21
C PRO A 51 -2.38 12.54 15.89
N GLN A 52 -3.38 11.66 15.84
CA GLN A 52 -3.17 10.29 15.40
C GLN A 52 -2.74 10.38 13.94
N PRO A 53 -1.62 9.77 13.55
CA PRO A 53 -1.24 9.71 12.15
C PRO A 53 -2.40 9.08 11.35
N ILE A 54 -2.72 9.67 10.20
CA ILE A 54 -3.78 9.21 9.27
C ILE A 54 -3.32 7.93 8.52
N SER A 55 -2.46 7.11 9.15
CA SER A 55 -2.09 5.80 8.62
C SER A 55 -3.17 4.81 9.05
N GLY A 56 -3.82 4.15 8.08
CA GLY A 56 -4.95 3.25 8.33
C GLY A 56 -6.34 3.92 8.41
N ALA A 57 -6.44 5.22 8.11
CA ALA A 57 -7.73 5.90 8.00
C ALA A 57 -8.28 5.81 6.57
N TYR A 58 -9.55 5.47 6.42
CA TYR A 58 -10.19 5.35 5.11
C TYR A 58 -11.48 6.14 5.00
N LEU A 59 -11.83 6.51 3.77
CA LEU A 59 -13.08 7.17 3.47
C LEU A 59 -14.20 6.13 3.34
N ALA A 60 -15.16 6.18 4.26
CA ALA A 60 -16.36 5.36 4.23
C ALA A 60 -17.58 6.22 3.85
N CYS A 61 -18.54 5.61 3.16
CA CYS A 61 -19.82 6.21 2.81
C CYS A 61 -20.92 5.18 3.02
N ALA A 62 -22.11 5.63 3.43
CA ALA A 62 -23.28 4.77 3.58
C ALA A 62 -24.52 5.45 3.00
N GLU A 63 -25.34 4.65 2.34
CA GLU A 63 -26.65 5.08 1.89
C GLU A 63 -27.60 5.20 3.09
N LEU A 64 -28.14 6.41 3.29
CA LEU A 64 -29.09 6.74 4.34
C LEU A 64 -30.52 6.73 3.81
N GLN A 65 -30.67 6.97 2.51
CA GLN A 65 -31.93 6.86 1.79
C GLN A 65 -31.65 6.44 0.36
N SER A 66 -32.28 5.33 -0.06
CA SER A 66 -32.19 4.85 -1.44
C SER A 66 -33.26 5.46 -2.34
N PRO A 67 -32.94 5.71 -3.63
CA PRO A 67 -33.93 6.12 -4.61
C PRO A 67 -34.92 4.97 -4.85
N SER A 68 -36.15 5.30 -5.18
CA SER A 68 -37.20 4.35 -5.56
C SER A 68 -37.88 4.77 -6.86
N ASP A 69 -38.61 3.84 -7.48
CA ASP A 69 -39.38 4.09 -8.72
C ASP A 69 -40.33 5.29 -8.64
N THR A 70 -40.72 5.70 -7.43
CA THR A 70 -41.63 6.81 -7.17
C THR A 70 -40.96 8.01 -6.52
N ASN A 71 -39.68 7.90 -6.17
CA ASN A 71 -38.93 8.94 -5.46
C ASN A 71 -37.44 8.87 -5.83
N GLU A 72 -37.05 9.67 -6.81
CA GLU A 72 -35.66 9.86 -7.26
C GLU A 72 -34.91 10.79 -6.30
N LEU A 73 -34.80 10.35 -5.05
CA LEU A 73 -34.07 11.02 -3.97
C LEU A 73 -33.13 10.02 -3.31
N ALA A 74 -31.85 10.38 -3.25
CA ALA A 74 -30.85 9.64 -2.48
C ALA A 74 -30.19 10.54 -1.44
N HIS A 75 -29.81 9.92 -0.32
CA HIS A 75 -29.06 10.54 0.74
C HIS A 75 -27.89 9.64 1.11
N VAL A 76 -26.67 10.16 1.01
CA VAL A 76 -25.44 9.42 1.32
C VAL A 76 -24.63 10.18 2.35
N GLY A 77 -24.32 9.55 3.48
CA GLY A 77 -23.41 10.09 4.48
C GLY A 77 -22.01 9.54 4.28
N CYS A 78 -20.98 10.37 4.41
CA CYS A 78 -19.58 9.95 4.34
C CYS A 78 -18.77 10.43 5.55
N TRP A 79 -17.79 9.63 5.95
CA TRP A 79 -16.91 9.92 7.06
C TRP A 79 -15.52 9.32 6.87
N ILE A 80 -14.53 9.92 7.52
CA ILE A 80 -13.22 9.30 7.67
C ILE A 80 -13.29 8.37 8.88
N SER A 81 -12.99 7.11 8.64
CA SER A 81 -12.98 6.03 9.62
C SER A 81 -11.55 5.65 9.99
N ASP A 82 -11.34 5.23 11.22
CA ASP A 82 -10.15 4.44 11.59
C ASP A 82 -10.31 2.98 11.09
N GLY A 83 -9.25 2.18 11.25
CA GLY A 83 -9.25 0.74 10.95
C GLY A 83 -10.31 -0.08 11.70
N ASN A 84 -11.01 0.51 12.68
CA ASN A 84 -12.05 -0.13 13.49
C ASN A 84 -13.47 0.30 13.09
N GLY A 85 -13.65 1.07 12.00
CA GLY A 85 -14.96 1.57 11.59
C GLY A 85 -15.41 2.83 12.35
N GLN A 86 -14.61 3.33 13.30
CA GLN A 86 -14.96 4.48 14.13
C GLN A 86 -14.63 5.78 13.40
N ARG A 87 -15.54 6.75 13.48
CA ARG A 87 -15.32 8.08 12.93
C ARG A 87 -14.12 8.74 13.61
N ILE A 88 -13.12 9.11 12.82
CA ILE A 88 -11.99 9.92 13.29
C ILE A 88 -12.44 11.38 13.31
N ASN A 89 -12.40 12.01 14.48
CA ASN A 89 -12.53 13.46 14.57
C ASN A 89 -11.22 14.10 14.11
N VAL A 90 -11.25 14.68 12.92
CA VAL A 90 -10.10 15.35 12.34
C VAL A 90 -10.00 16.75 12.95
N SER A 91 -9.39 16.80 14.15
CA SER A 91 -9.26 18.03 14.93
C SER A 91 -8.25 19.01 14.29
N SER A 92 -8.19 20.23 14.84
CA SER A 92 -7.50 21.48 14.43
C SER A 92 -6.15 21.45 13.70
N SER A 93 -5.48 20.30 13.58
CA SER A 93 -4.20 20.13 12.90
C SER A 93 -4.31 19.88 11.39
N TYR A 94 -5.49 19.51 10.90
CA TYR A 94 -5.74 19.24 9.48
C TYR A 94 -7.03 19.90 8.99
N SER A 95 -7.07 20.26 7.71
CA SER A 95 -8.27 20.71 7.01
C SER A 95 -8.64 19.71 5.92
N ILE A 96 -9.93 19.39 5.82
CA ILE A 96 -10.44 18.48 4.79
C ILE A 96 -11.40 19.23 3.88
N GLN A 97 -11.11 19.17 2.58
CA GLN A 97 -12.05 19.60 1.55
C GLN A 97 -12.72 18.37 0.94
N TRP A 98 -14.06 18.39 0.94
CA TRP A 98 -14.88 17.32 0.41
C TRP A 98 -15.33 17.64 -1.00
N GLN A 99 -15.19 16.69 -1.92
CA GLN A 99 -15.61 16.81 -3.31
C GLN A 99 -16.44 15.60 -3.71
N LEU A 100 -17.45 15.85 -4.54
CA LEU A 100 -18.30 14.85 -5.16
C LEU A 100 -18.00 14.84 -6.66
N ALA A 101 -17.73 13.68 -7.22
CA ALA A 101 -17.64 13.47 -8.66
C ALA A 101 -18.68 12.44 -9.11
N LEU A 102 -19.40 12.77 -10.18
CA LEU A 102 -20.37 11.92 -10.87
C LEU A 102 -19.89 11.71 -12.32
N ASP A 103 -20.45 10.73 -13.04
CA ASP A 103 -20.22 10.61 -14.48
C ASP A 103 -20.64 11.89 -15.20
N GLU A 104 -19.79 12.40 -16.10
CA GLU A 104 -20.03 13.64 -16.85
C GLU A 104 -21.30 13.58 -17.72
N ASN A 105 -21.76 12.37 -18.06
CA ASN A 105 -22.98 12.17 -18.84
C ASN A 105 -24.25 12.14 -17.98
N LEU A 106 -24.12 12.18 -16.65
CA LEU A 106 -25.23 12.14 -15.70
C LEU A 106 -25.46 13.52 -15.10
N SER A 107 -26.65 14.09 -15.37
CA SER A 107 -27.10 15.32 -14.76
C SER A 107 -28.15 15.02 -13.71
N VAL A 108 -27.77 15.05 -12.43
CA VAL A 108 -28.75 15.20 -11.34
C VAL A 108 -29.28 16.63 -11.34
N ASP A 109 -30.55 16.82 -11.02
CA ASP A 109 -31.16 18.16 -11.03
C ASP A 109 -30.68 19.00 -9.85
N GLN A 110 -30.43 18.33 -8.70
CA GLN A 110 -29.82 18.97 -7.54
C GLN A 110 -28.83 18.03 -6.89
N SER A 111 -27.68 18.59 -6.51
CA SER A 111 -26.75 17.99 -5.55
C SER A 111 -26.49 19.01 -4.45
N THR A 112 -26.68 18.60 -3.20
CA THR A 112 -26.37 19.44 -2.02
C THR A 112 -25.37 18.72 -1.14
N VAL A 113 -24.34 19.45 -0.71
CA VAL A 113 -23.31 18.99 0.23
C VAL A 113 -23.55 19.67 1.57
N VAL A 114 -23.75 18.88 2.63
CA VAL A 114 -23.93 19.38 4.00
C VAL A 114 -22.73 18.93 4.82
N TYR A 115 -22.00 19.88 5.40
CA TYR A 115 -20.94 19.60 6.35
C TYR A 115 -21.55 19.38 7.73
N GLU A 116 -21.21 18.27 8.36
CA GLU A 116 -21.80 17.84 9.62
C GLU A 116 -20.80 18.08 10.75
N GLU A 117 -21.18 18.89 11.74
CA GLU A 117 -20.37 19.17 12.92
C GLU A 117 -20.79 18.34 14.14
N GLY A 118 -19.89 18.18 15.11
CA GLY A 118 -20.21 17.63 16.43
C GLY A 118 -20.47 16.13 16.46
N SER A 119 -21.65 15.73 16.96
CA SER A 119 -22.04 14.34 17.30
C SER A 119 -22.57 13.52 16.13
N SER A 120 -22.56 14.07 14.91
CA SER A 120 -22.93 13.30 13.71
C SER A 120 -21.93 12.16 13.49
N PRO A 121 -22.39 10.95 13.11
CA PRO A 121 -21.49 9.90 12.65
C PRO A 121 -20.90 10.20 11.27
N TRP A 122 -21.40 11.24 10.58
CA TRP A 122 -20.94 11.68 9.27
C TRP A 122 -20.08 12.93 9.38
N HIS A 123 -19.13 13.10 8.44
CA HIS A 123 -18.43 14.37 8.22
C HIS A 123 -19.15 15.22 7.17
N VAL A 124 -19.72 14.55 6.16
CA VAL A 124 -20.43 15.18 5.07
C VAL A 124 -21.61 14.32 4.65
N SER A 125 -22.71 14.97 4.27
CA SER A 125 -23.90 14.34 3.73
C SER A 125 -24.17 14.89 2.33
N TYR A 126 -24.50 14.00 1.39
CA TYR A 126 -24.82 14.30 0.01
C TYR A 126 -26.29 13.97 -0.27
N TYR A 127 -27.03 14.97 -0.74
CA TYR A 127 -28.41 14.80 -1.20
C TYR A 127 -28.44 14.90 -2.71
N LEU A 128 -28.93 13.86 -3.37
CA LEU A 128 -29.07 13.78 -4.82
C LEU A 128 -30.56 13.72 -5.17
N SER A 129 -30.99 14.51 -6.14
CA SER A 129 -32.36 14.45 -6.66
C SER A 129 -32.40 14.56 -8.19
N SER A 130 -33.40 13.91 -8.79
CA SER A 130 -33.72 14.06 -10.21
C SER A 130 -35.23 13.95 -10.43
N ILE A 131 -35.75 14.56 -11.49
CA ILE A 131 -37.11 14.34 -11.99
C ILE A 131 -37.17 13.20 -13.02
N VAL A 132 -36.01 12.74 -13.49
CA VAL A 132 -35.89 11.69 -14.50
C VAL A 132 -35.62 10.35 -13.82
N ALA A 133 -36.58 9.44 -13.96
CA ALA A 133 -36.53 8.10 -13.37
C ALA A 133 -35.24 7.36 -13.74
N GLY A 134 -34.61 6.71 -12.74
CA GLY A 134 -33.36 5.95 -12.86
C GLY A 134 -32.09 6.80 -12.83
N THR A 135 -32.17 8.12 -12.90
CA THR A 135 -30.99 8.99 -12.95
C THR A 135 -30.24 8.98 -11.63
N VAL A 136 -30.94 9.01 -10.49
CA VAL A 136 -30.27 9.01 -9.19
C VAL A 136 -29.61 7.68 -8.91
N SER A 137 -30.25 6.56 -9.29
CA SER A 137 -29.65 5.23 -9.18
C SER A 137 -28.37 5.09 -10.02
N GLN A 138 -28.35 5.64 -11.25
CA GLN A 138 -27.15 5.67 -12.10
C GLN A 138 -26.07 6.61 -11.53
N ALA A 139 -26.47 7.75 -10.98
CA ALA A 139 -25.56 8.68 -10.33
C ALA A 139 -24.89 8.06 -9.11
N LEU A 140 -25.64 7.34 -8.27
CA LEU A 140 -25.09 6.58 -7.14
C LEU A 140 -24.08 5.53 -7.59
N ALA A 141 -24.40 4.73 -8.61
CA ALA A 141 -23.49 3.69 -9.11
C ALA A 141 -22.14 4.25 -9.61
N SER A 142 -22.12 5.50 -10.08
CA SER A 142 -20.92 6.19 -10.55
C SER A 142 -20.33 7.17 -9.53
N MET A 143 -20.96 7.31 -8.35
CA MET A 143 -20.60 8.32 -7.37
C MET A 143 -19.21 8.07 -6.78
N ARG A 144 -18.38 9.11 -6.80
CA ARG A 144 -17.06 9.14 -6.17
C ARG A 144 -17.00 10.29 -5.18
N VAL A 145 -16.63 9.97 -3.95
CA VAL A 145 -16.39 10.98 -2.91
C VAL A 145 -14.90 11.08 -2.70
N ILE A 146 -14.40 12.31 -2.69
CA ILE A 146 -12.98 12.64 -2.57
C ILE A 146 -12.82 13.53 -1.34
N ALA A 147 -11.97 13.12 -0.41
CA ALA A 147 -11.53 13.93 0.72
C ALA A 147 -10.10 14.39 0.49
N LEU A 148 -9.91 15.68 0.20
CA LEU A 148 -8.59 16.30 0.05
C LEU A 148 -8.10 16.77 1.42
N VAL A 149 -6.95 16.28 1.86
CA VAL A 149 -6.40 16.57 3.20
C VAL A 149 -5.25 17.55 3.08
N SER A 150 -5.27 18.60 3.89
CA SER A 150 -4.16 19.54 4.03
C SER A 150 -3.80 19.74 5.51
N ASP A 151 -2.55 20.09 5.80
CA ASP A 151 -2.12 20.48 7.15
C ASP A 151 -2.66 21.86 7.54
N SER A 152 -2.44 22.25 8.80
CA SER A 152 -2.84 23.57 9.33
C SER A 152 -2.16 24.77 8.64
N ALA A 153 -1.09 24.55 7.88
CA ALA A 153 -0.44 25.55 7.05
C ALA A 153 -0.98 25.59 5.60
N GLY A 154 -1.94 24.71 5.27
CA GLY A 154 -2.56 24.60 3.95
C GLY A 154 -1.74 23.80 2.94
N LYS A 155 -0.71 23.07 3.36
CA LYS A 155 0.04 22.16 2.48
C LYS A 155 -0.80 20.91 2.24
N ALA A 156 -1.01 20.57 0.97
CA ALA A 156 -1.67 19.33 0.58
C ALA A 156 -0.86 18.11 1.07
N LEU A 157 -1.54 17.20 1.76
CA LEU A 157 -0.98 15.96 2.28
C LEU A 157 -1.40 14.74 1.43
N GLY A 158 -2.54 14.82 0.76
CA GLY A 158 -3.05 13.75 -0.10
C GLY A 158 -4.55 13.81 -0.31
N SER A 159 -5.10 12.75 -0.90
CA SER A 159 -6.54 12.61 -1.14
C SER A 159 -6.99 11.18 -0.87
N MET A 160 -8.12 11.01 -0.18
CA MET A 160 -8.82 9.73 -0.08
C MET A 160 -9.98 9.69 -1.07
N VAL A 161 -10.14 8.59 -1.80
CA VAL A 161 -11.21 8.42 -2.78
C VAL A 161 -11.99 7.16 -2.46
N SER A 162 -13.32 7.26 -2.40
CA SER A 162 -14.22 6.13 -2.21
C SER A 162 -15.26 6.13 -3.32
N THR A 163 -15.45 4.98 -3.98
CA THR A 163 -16.58 4.78 -4.89
C THR A 163 -17.77 4.28 -4.07
N TYR A 164 -18.97 4.78 -4.37
CA TYR A 164 -20.17 4.35 -3.67
C TYR A 164 -20.38 2.83 -3.72
N GLU A 165 -20.17 2.20 -4.87
CA GLU A 165 -20.26 0.74 -5.02
C GLU A 165 -19.27 -0.04 -4.13
N SER A 166 -18.06 0.49 -3.90
CA SER A 166 -17.09 -0.13 -2.96
C SER A 166 -17.47 0.06 -1.49
N ALA A 167 -18.34 1.02 -1.20
CA ALA A 167 -18.73 1.41 0.15
C ALA A 167 -20.12 0.90 0.57
N LYS A 168 -21.04 0.62 -0.38
CA LYS A 168 -22.44 0.28 -0.08
C LYS A 168 -22.60 -1.00 0.75
N ASP A 169 -21.67 -1.94 0.61
CA ASP A 169 -21.67 -3.21 1.34
C ASP A 169 -20.80 -3.17 2.62
N ARG A 170 -20.07 -2.06 2.84
CA ARG A 170 -19.27 -1.87 4.06
C ARG A 170 -20.21 -1.34 5.15
N SER A 171 -20.70 -2.26 5.99
CA SER A 171 -21.34 -1.89 7.25
C SER A 171 -20.44 -0.91 8.02
N PRO A 172 -20.98 0.07 8.78
CA PRO A 172 -20.21 0.85 9.74
C PRO A 172 -19.45 -0.01 10.78
N GLN A 173 -19.77 -1.31 10.84
CA GLN A 173 -19.15 -2.32 11.71
C GLN A 173 -18.18 -3.24 10.95
N ALA A 174 -18.06 -3.14 9.62
CA ALA A 174 -17.13 -3.92 8.82
C ALA A 174 -15.74 -3.29 8.92
N GLN A 175 -14.94 -3.81 9.85
CA GLN A 175 -13.57 -3.39 10.10
C GLN A 175 -12.70 -3.70 8.88
N ALA A 176 -12.19 -2.68 8.18
CA ALA A 176 -11.07 -2.87 7.27
C ALA A 176 -9.80 -2.93 8.12
N THR A 177 -9.39 -4.14 8.48
CA THR A 177 -8.23 -4.36 9.34
C THR A 177 -6.96 -4.01 8.56
N ALA A 178 -6.13 -3.10 9.07
CA ALA A 178 -4.76 -2.92 8.60
C ALA A 178 -3.92 -4.11 9.05
N TYR A 179 -3.12 -4.71 8.19
CA TYR A 179 -2.37 -5.92 8.51
C TYR A 179 -0.87 -5.68 8.49
N ARG A 180 -0.16 -6.34 9.41
CA ARG A 180 1.31 -6.32 9.43
C ARG A 180 1.91 -7.17 8.30
N PHE A 181 1.23 -8.25 7.92
CA PHE A 181 1.73 -9.18 6.93
C PHE A 181 0.77 -9.29 5.75
N TYR A 182 1.33 -9.31 4.55
CA TYR A 182 0.64 -9.63 3.32
C TYR A 182 1.39 -10.72 2.59
N ARG A 183 0.65 -11.69 2.03
CA ARG A 183 1.20 -12.82 1.30
C ARG A 183 0.45 -13.00 -0.01
N ILE A 184 1.21 -13.15 -1.09
CA ILE A 184 0.74 -13.59 -2.40
C ILE A 184 1.06 -15.09 -2.48
N GLU A 185 0.07 -15.95 -2.22
CA GLU A 185 0.24 -17.40 -2.32
C GLU A 185 -0.21 -17.87 -3.71
N ILE A 186 0.66 -18.58 -4.42
CA ILE A 186 0.47 -18.96 -5.82
C ILE A 186 0.17 -20.45 -5.89
N PHE A 187 -0.97 -20.81 -6.47
CA PHE A 187 -1.44 -22.19 -6.57
C PHE A 187 -1.25 -22.78 -7.96
N GLU A 188 -1.22 -21.94 -8.98
CA GLU A 188 -1.20 -22.40 -10.37
C GLU A 188 -0.59 -21.33 -11.28
N MET A 189 0.27 -21.77 -12.21
CA MET A 189 0.67 -20.97 -13.36
C MET A 189 -0.21 -21.30 -14.56
N LYS A 190 -0.37 -20.30 -15.43
CA LYS A 190 -1.16 -20.45 -16.65
C LYS A 190 -0.68 -21.60 -17.54
N GLN A 191 0.62 -21.78 -17.66
CA GLN A 191 1.27 -22.86 -18.38
C GLN A 191 2.63 -23.17 -17.77
N ALA A 192 3.18 -24.35 -18.05
CA ALA A 192 4.54 -24.68 -17.66
C ALA A 192 5.54 -23.74 -18.35
N CYS A 193 6.49 -23.24 -17.55
CA CYS A 193 7.62 -22.45 -18.01
C CYS A 193 8.91 -23.25 -17.96
N GLU A 194 9.98 -22.69 -18.54
CA GLU A 194 11.30 -23.30 -18.43
C GLU A 194 11.65 -23.53 -16.96
N THR A 195 12.12 -24.74 -16.63
CA THR A 195 12.37 -25.19 -15.24
C THR A 195 11.15 -25.20 -14.28
N ASN A 196 9.93 -25.08 -14.81
CA ASN A 196 8.67 -25.11 -14.06
C ASN A 196 8.64 -24.16 -12.84
N THR A 197 8.95 -22.88 -13.09
CA THR A 197 8.97 -21.80 -12.11
C THR A 197 8.01 -20.67 -12.48
N VAL A 198 7.52 -19.93 -11.47
CA VAL A 198 6.74 -18.70 -11.60
C VAL A 198 7.60 -17.47 -11.31
N GLY A 199 7.34 -16.38 -12.04
CA GLY A 199 7.97 -15.08 -11.82
C GLY A 199 6.96 -13.98 -11.52
N ILE A 200 7.28 -13.08 -10.58
CA ILE A 200 6.54 -11.83 -10.33
C ILE A 200 7.46 -10.65 -10.60
N GLU A 201 6.99 -9.69 -11.40
CA GLU A 201 7.64 -8.39 -11.59
C GLU A 201 6.63 -7.25 -11.43
N GLY A 202 7.15 -6.02 -11.38
CA GLY A 202 6.33 -4.81 -11.35
C GLY A 202 5.40 -4.76 -10.14
N LEU A 203 5.79 -5.39 -9.03
CA LEU A 203 5.05 -5.36 -7.79
C LEU A 203 4.97 -3.91 -7.31
N ALA A 204 3.75 -3.38 -7.24
CA ALA A 204 3.49 -2.05 -6.73
C ALA A 204 2.35 -2.11 -5.72
N LEU A 205 2.52 -1.41 -4.59
CA LEU A 205 1.55 -1.35 -3.51
C LEU A 205 0.87 0.01 -3.51
N SER A 206 -0.41 0.04 -3.20
CA SER A 206 -1.18 1.26 -3.04
C SER A 206 -1.91 1.26 -1.71
N TRP A 207 -1.83 2.38 -1.02
CA TRP A 207 -2.70 2.75 0.10
C TRP A 207 -2.99 4.24 0.03
N ASN A 208 -4.09 4.64 0.67
CA ASN A 208 -4.64 5.99 0.59
C ASN A 208 -4.90 6.43 -0.87
N GLY A 209 -5.30 5.48 -1.73
CA GLY A 209 -5.56 5.72 -3.15
C GLY A 209 -4.34 6.10 -4.00
N THR A 210 -3.12 5.95 -3.48
CA THR A 210 -1.88 6.28 -4.19
C THR A 210 -0.92 5.08 -4.20
N PHE A 211 -0.35 4.79 -5.37
CA PHE A 211 0.78 3.88 -5.47
C PHE A 211 2.00 4.51 -4.81
N GLN A 212 2.71 3.68 -4.07
CA GLN A 212 3.78 4.11 -3.20
C GLN A 212 5.11 3.86 -3.89
N GLU A 213 6.01 4.83 -3.77
CA GLU A 213 7.39 4.66 -4.21
C GLU A 213 8.10 3.68 -3.28
N ASP A 214 8.97 2.84 -3.83
CA ASP A 214 9.77 1.90 -3.05
C ASP A 214 11.27 2.18 -3.18
N THR A 215 12.05 1.65 -2.24
CA THR A 215 13.52 1.78 -2.26
C THR A 215 14.22 0.59 -2.91
N PHE A 216 13.47 -0.41 -3.39
CA PHE A 216 14.00 -1.62 -4.00
C PHE A 216 14.28 -1.43 -5.48
N ALA A 217 13.50 -0.56 -6.13
CA ALA A 217 13.67 -0.13 -7.51
C ALA A 217 15.11 0.35 -7.74
N GLY A 218 15.85 -0.38 -8.57
CA GLY A 218 17.23 -0.05 -8.93
C GLY A 218 18.31 -0.49 -7.93
N LEU A 219 17.98 -1.28 -6.91
CA LEU A 219 19.02 -1.97 -6.12
C LEU A 219 19.81 -2.93 -7.04
N PRO A 220 21.16 -2.96 -6.94
CA PRO A 220 21.95 -3.91 -7.71
C PRO A 220 21.69 -5.33 -7.23
N ASP A 221 21.91 -6.31 -8.10
CA ASP A 221 21.79 -7.71 -7.74
C ASP A 221 22.77 -8.09 -6.61
N THR A 222 22.26 -8.63 -5.51
CA THR A 222 23.05 -8.93 -4.31
C THR A 222 22.47 -10.08 -3.47
N PRO A 223 23.30 -11.06 -3.05
CA PRO A 223 22.89 -12.10 -2.13
C PRO A 223 22.71 -11.65 -0.68
N ASP A 224 23.00 -10.37 -0.37
CA ASP A 224 22.87 -9.85 0.98
C ASP A 224 21.39 -9.86 1.43
N PRO A 225 21.03 -10.65 2.47
CA PRO A 225 19.66 -10.69 2.97
C PRO A 225 19.14 -9.31 3.42
N GLN A 226 20.02 -8.37 3.77
CA GLN A 226 19.62 -7.00 4.12
C GLN A 226 19.01 -6.23 2.95
N ALA A 227 19.26 -6.64 1.70
CA ALA A 227 18.61 -6.02 0.53
C ALA A 227 17.10 -6.29 0.46
N ASN A 228 16.60 -7.30 1.19
CA ASN A 228 15.17 -7.56 1.34
C ASN A 228 14.50 -6.68 2.41
N ILE A 229 15.24 -5.78 3.06
CA ILE A 229 14.71 -4.80 4.01
C ILE A 229 14.84 -3.42 3.39
N GLY A 230 13.74 -2.68 3.32
CA GLY A 230 13.69 -1.38 2.68
C GLY A 230 12.44 -0.60 3.06
N PHE A 231 12.01 0.30 2.20
CA PHE A 231 10.79 1.08 2.39
C PHE A 231 9.87 0.94 1.19
N VAL A 232 8.57 0.94 1.48
CA VAL A 232 7.52 1.24 0.52
C VAL A 232 6.74 2.42 1.10
N GLY A 233 6.65 3.52 0.36
CA GLY A 233 6.20 4.81 0.88
C GLY A 233 7.04 5.24 2.09
N ASN A 234 6.35 5.53 3.19
CA ASN A 234 6.96 5.89 4.47
C ASN A 234 7.15 4.68 5.41
N GLU A 235 6.74 3.48 5.00
CA GLU A 235 6.71 2.29 5.84
C GLU A 235 7.93 1.41 5.57
N GLN A 236 8.63 1.01 6.63
CA GLN A 236 9.73 0.06 6.51
C GLN A 236 9.14 -1.34 6.30
N VAL A 237 9.70 -2.11 5.37
CA VAL A 237 9.23 -3.47 5.06
C VAL A 237 10.38 -4.48 5.01
N SER A 238 10.05 -5.73 5.31
CA SER A 238 10.89 -6.91 5.11
C SER A 238 10.20 -7.84 4.11
N LEU A 239 10.96 -8.31 3.11
CA LEU A 239 10.48 -9.16 2.03
C LEU A 239 10.99 -10.60 2.22
N SER A 240 10.13 -11.57 1.92
CA SER A 240 10.48 -12.98 1.97
C SER A 240 9.68 -13.78 0.94
N SER A 241 10.14 -14.98 0.62
CA SER A 241 9.48 -15.85 -0.35
C SER A 241 9.72 -17.32 -0.07
N SER A 242 8.88 -18.17 -0.64
CA SER A 242 9.08 -19.62 -0.69
C SER A 242 8.61 -20.19 -2.02
N PRO A 243 9.24 -21.25 -2.53
CA PRO A 243 10.65 -21.60 -2.31
C PRO A 243 11.55 -20.59 -3.05
N THR A 244 12.76 -20.34 -2.54
CA THR A 244 13.71 -19.36 -3.13
C THR A 244 14.47 -19.95 -4.32
N PHE A 245 14.48 -19.24 -5.45
CA PHE A 245 15.35 -19.58 -6.58
C PHE A 245 16.77 -19.07 -6.35
N THR A 246 17.76 -19.82 -6.80
CA THR A 246 19.18 -19.43 -6.68
C THR A 246 19.45 -18.22 -7.56
N ASP A 247 19.99 -17.15 -6.99
CA ASP A 247 20.34 -15.89 -7.69
C ASP A 247 19.15 -14.98 -8.06
N PHE A 248 17.95 -15.21 -7.51
CA PHE A 248 16.85 -14.24 -7.58
C PHE A 248 16.26 -13.97 -6.20
N TYR A 249 16.08 -12.69 -5.88
CA TYR A 249 15.74 -12.23 -4.54
C TYR A 249 14.37 -11.56 -4.49
N PRO A 250 13.65 -11.63 -3.33
CA PRO A 250 12.34 -11.01 -3.20
C PRO A 250 12.26 -9.53 -3.61
N TYR A 251 13.26 -8.71 -3.29
CA TYR A 251 13.24 -7.28 -3.67
C TYR A 251 13.16 -7.04 -5.19
N GLU A 252 13.57 -8.00 -6.02
CA GLU A 252 13.51 -7.88 -7.48
C GLU A 252 12.08 -7.85 -8.02
N ALA A 253 11.09 -8.33 -7.26
CA ALA A 253 9.68 -8.18 -7.62
C ALA A 253 9.28 -6.70 -7.83
N PHE A 254 9.95 -5.76 -7.15
CA PHE A 254 9.75 -4.31 -7.27
C PHE A 254 10.61 -3.66 -8.38
N GLY A 255 11.30 -4.45 -9.21
CA GLY A 255 12.15 -3.95 -10.29
C GLY A 255 13.59 -3.63 -9.86
N GLY A 256 14.06 -4.20 -8.74
CA GLY A 256 15.48 -4.28 -8.44
C GLY A 256 16.23 -5.32 -9.31
N GLY A 257 17.53 -5.50 -9.04
CA GLY A 257 18.37 -6.53 -9.65
C GLY A 257 18.64 -6.27 -11.14
N PHE A 258 18.66 -7.35 -11.93
CA PHE A 258 18.76 -7.30 -13.40
C PHE A 258 17.42 -6.96 -14.08
N GLY A 259 16.43 -6.47 -13.32
CA GLY A 259 15.09 -6.18 -13.83
C GLY A 259 14.34 -7.42 -14.29
N GLY A 260 14.68 -8.59 -13.74
CA GLY A 260 14.08 -9.88 -14.10
C GLY A 260 12.84 -10.28 -13.29
N GLY A 261 12.52 -9.54 -12.22
CA GLY A 261 11.50 -9.92 -11.25
C GLY A 261 12.00 -10.96 -10.23
N TRP A 262 11.16 -11.27 -9.25
CA TRP A 262 11.37 -12.40 -8.34
C TRP A 262 10.94 -13.72 -9.01
N TRP A 263 11.63 -14.82 -8.70
CA TRP A 263 11.35 -16.16 -9.21
C TRP A 263 11.25 -17.21 -8.10
N SER A 264 10.27 -18.11 -8.20
CA SER A 264 10.19 -19.31 -7.33
C SER A 264 11.27 -20.33 -7.68
N ALA A 265 11.64 -21.23 -6.78
CA ALA A 265 12.62 -22.29 -7.09
C ALA A 265 12.23 -23.16 -8.31
N GLN A 266 13.23 -23.80 -8.94
CA GLN A 266 12.99 -24.76 -10.03
C GLN A 266 12.08 -25.90 -9.56
N ASP A 267 11.22 -26.37 -10.46
CA ASP A 267 10.26 -27.47 -10.22
C ASP A 267 9.26 -27.22 -9.08
N SER A 268 9.01 -25.94 -8.75
CA SER A 268 7.94 -25.53 -7.83
C SER A 268 6.54 -25.81 -8.37
N PHE A 269 6.43 -26.05 -9.67
CA PHE A 269 5.18 -26.33 -10.39
C PHE A 269 5.30 -27.60 -11.24
N GLU A 270 4.16 -28.17 -11.60
CA GLU A 270 4.10 -29.29 -12.54
C GLU A 270 4.44 -28.85 -13.98
N ALA A 271 5.04 -29.76 -14.75
CA ALA A 271 5.27 -29.59 -16.19
C ALA A 271 3.98 -29.86 -17.00
N SER A 272 2.90 -29.16 -16.69
CA SER A 272 1.55 -29.33 -17.27
C SER A 272 0.91 -27.99 -17.68
N THR A 273 -0.30 -28.02 -18.25
CA THR A 273 -1.05 -26.79 -18.57
C THR A 273 -2.53 -27.00 -18.20
N PRO A 274 -3.08 -26.25 -17.24
CA PRO A 274 -2.35 -25.33 -16.36
C PRO A 274 -1.31 -26.07 -15.51
N ALA A 275 -0.37 -25.34 -14.89
CA ALA A 275 0.72 -25.91 -14.10
C ALA A 275 0.49 -25.66 -12.60
N PRO A 276 -0.07 -26.63 -11.84
CA PRO A 276 -0.29 -26.49 -10.41
C PRO A 276 1.04 -26.44 -9.62
N ALA A 277 1.02 -25.74 -8.49
CA ALA A 277 2.12 -25.73 -7.54
C ALA A 277 2.28 -27.11 -6.89
N THR A 278 3.50 -27.63 -6.83
CA THR A 278 3.84 -28.92 -6.19
C THR A 278 4.17 -28.75 -4.70
N THR A 279 4.48 -27.52 -4.30
CA THR A 279 4.84 -27.11 -2.93
C THR A 279 4.15 -25.79 -2.60
N GLN A 280 4.37 -25.27 -1.38
CA GLN A 280 3.88 -23.94 -1.04
C GLN A 280 4.75 -22.86 -1.68
N VAL A 281 4.16 -22.14 -2.64
CA VAL A 281 4.82 -21.04 -3.35
C VAL A 281 4.20 -19.71 -2.90
N TYR A 282 5.00 -18.82 -2.33
CA TYR A 282 4.53 -17.50 -1.92
C TYR A 282 5.60 -16.41 -2.02
N PHE A 283 5.10 -15.18 -2.14
CA PHE A 283 5.81 -13.95 -1.87
C PHE A 283 5.18 -13.26 -0.65
N GLN A 284 5.97 -12.73 0.27
CA GLN A 284 5.48 -12.16 1.52
C GLN A 284 6.15 -10.82 1.82
N ILE A 285 5.32 -9.88 2.27
CA ILE A 285 5.68 -8.54 2.72
C ILE A 285 5.32 -8.45 4.20
N GLU A 286 6.28 -8.08 5.02
CA GLU A 286 6.09 -7.70 6.41
C GLU A 286 6.33 -6.20 6.56
N PHE A 287 5.33 -5.47 7.06
CA PHE A 287 5.51 -4.09 7.49
C PHE A 287 6.16 -4.08 8.87
N ILE A 288 7.37 -3.51 8.97
CA ILE A 288 8.15 -3.47 10.21
C ILE A 288 7.59 -2.36 11.11
N GLY A 289 6.76 -2.75 12.07
CA GLY A 289 6.09 -1.87 13.02
C GLY A 289 4.80 -2.50 13.57
N ASP A 290 4.19 -1.85 14.56
CA ASP A 290 3.07 -2.45 15.31
C ASP A 290 1.67 -2.14 14.74
N GLN A 291 1.54 -1.18 13.81
CA GLN A 291 0.22 -0.67 13.39
C GLN A 291 -0.35 -1.35 12.13
N GLY A 292 0.48 -2.09 11.37
CA GLY A 292 0.08 -2.65 10.08
C GLY A 292 -0.25 -1.58 9.02
N VAL A 293 -0.53 -2.02 7.80
CA VAL A 293 -0.94 -1.15 6.69
C VAL A 293 -2.25 -1.66 6.12
N LEU A 294 -3.14 -0.77 5.70
CA LEU A 294 -4.32 -1.13 4.93
C LEU A 294 -4.00 -0.96 3.44
N LEU A 295 -3.78 -2.06 2.73
CA LEU A 295 -3.60 -2.03 1.29
C LEU A 295 -4.95 -1.82 0.58
N ASP A 296 -5.01 -0.81 -0.28
CA ASP A 296 -6.18 -0.52 -1.14
C ASP A 296 -6.03 -1.18 -2.52
N ALA A 297 -4.79 -1.31 -3.01
CA ALA A 297 -4.51 -2.03 -4.23
C ALA A 297 -3.10 -2.63 -4.26
N LEU A 298 -2.95 -3.65 -5.11
CA LEU A 298 -1.69 -4.30 -5.42
C LEU A 298 -1.65 -4.59 -6.91
N THR A 299 -0.53 -4.28 -7.54
CA THR A 299 -0.26 -4.63 -8.94
C THR A 299 0.78 -5.71 -9.00
N ILE A 300 0.55 -6.76 -9.81
CA ILE A 300 1.54 -7.78 -10.14
C ILE A 300 1.52 -8.09 -11.63
N ASN A 301 2.71 -8.34 -12.18
CA ASN A 301 2.92 -8.81 -13.54
C ASN A 301 3.65 -10.16 -13.51
N GLY A 302 3.49 -10.95 -14.57
CA GLY A 302 4.37 -12.10 -14.80
C GLY A 302 5.78 -11.62 -15.15
N GLY A 303 6.80 -12.16 -14.49
CA GLY A 303 8.20 -11.75 -14.68
C GLY A 303 8.70 -11.97 -16.11
N SER A 304 9.60 -11.11 -16.58
CA SER A 304 10.37 -11.25 -17.83
C SER A 304 11.85 -11.04 -17.54
N ILE A 305 12.72 -11.97 -17.96
CA ILE A 305 14.17 -11.80 -17.79
C ILE A 305 14.75 -11.23 -19.08
N SER A 306 15.08 -9.95 -19.06
CA SER A 306 15.67 -9.27 -20.23
C SER A 306 17.18 -9.49 -20.40
N ASP A 307 17.88 -9.92 -19.34
CA ASP A 307 19.36 -9.81 -19.27
C ASP A 307 20.15 -11.12 -19.50
N PHE A 308 19.52 -12.27 -19.78
CA PHE A 308 20.24 -13.49 -20.20
C PHE A 308 20.71 -13.48 -21.67
N GLY A 309 20.97 -12.31 -22.25
CA GLY A 309 21.60 -12.15 -23.58
C GLY A 309 20.71 -12.51 -24.78
N GLN A 310 19.52 -13.08 -24.55
CA GLN A 310 18.43 -13.18 -25.51
C GLN A 310 17.16 -12.94 -24.70
N GLY A 311 16.57 -11.74 -24.75
CA GLY A 311 15.39 -11.41 -23.94
C GLY A 311 14.28 -12.45 -24.13
N VAL A 312 14.14 -13.36 -23.16
CA VAL A 312 13.10 -14.37 -23.16
C VAL A 312 11.91 -13.76 -22.45
N ASP A 313 10.83 -13.57 -23.23
CA ASP A 313 9.57 -13.09 -22.70
C ASP A 313 8.90 -14.22 -21.90
N TYR A 314 8.96 -14.10 -20.57
CA TYR A 314 8.32 -15.00 -19.64
C TYR A 314 6.97 -14.46 -19.13
N SER A 315 6.34 -13.51 -19.84
CA SER A 315 4.96 -13.07 -19.54
C SER A 315 3.95 -14.22 -19.47
N GLN A 316 4.23 -15.34 -20.13
CA GLN A 316 3.41 -16.55 -20.06
C GLN A 316 3.56 -17.33 -18.74
N CYS A 317 4.56 -17.00 -17.91
CA CYS A 317 4.83 -17.54 -16.57
C CYS A 317 4.09 -16.78 -15.47
N SER A 318 3.05 -16.02 -15.85
CA SER A 318 2.18 -15.36 -14.89
C SER A 318 1.35 -16.38 -14.09
N PRO A 319 1.09 -16.11 -12.80
CA PRO A 319 0.10 -16.86 -12.02
C PRO A 319 -1.28 -16.87 -12.71
N SER A 320 -1.91 -18.05 -12.81
CA SER A 320 -3.34 -18.18 -13.20
C SER A 320 -4.25 -18.34 -11.99
N HIS A 321 -3.74 -18.88 -10.88
CA HIS A 321 -4.48 -18.98 -9.62
C HIS A 321 -3.58 -18.57 -8.45
N PHE A 322 -4.00 -17.55 -7.72
CA PHE A 322 -3.30 -17.08 -6.53
C PHE A 322 -4.26 -16.42 -5.53
N GLN A 323 -3.84 -16.34 -4.27
CA GLN A 323 -4.54 -15.64 -3.21
C GLN A 323 -3.71 -14.50 -2.65
N ILE A 324 -4.38 -13.43 -2.29
CA ILE A 324 -3.85 -12.41 -1.40
C ILE A 324 -4.34 -12.72 0.00
N GLN A 325 -3.40 -13.02 0.89
CA GLN A 325 -3.64 -13.31 2.29
C GLN A 325 -3.04 -12.21 3.16
N SER A 326 -3.59 -12.07 4.36
CA SER A 326 -3.13 -11.11 5.34
C SER A 326 -3.09 -11.70 6.74
N SER A 327 -2.22 -11.16 7.59
CA SER A 327 -2.03 -11.63 8.95
C SER A 327 -1.53 -10.52 9.86
N GLN A 328 -1.83 -10.63 11.16
CA GLN A 328 -1.28 -9.77 12.22
C GLN A 328 -0.07 -10.39 12.92
N ASP A 329 -0.05 -11.72 13.01
CA ASP A 329 0.91 -12.49 13.80
C ASP A 329 1.90 -13.29 12.93
N GLY A 330 1.71 -13.29 11.60
CA GLY A 330 2.48 -14.08 10.64
C GLY A 330 2.16 -15.58 10.65
N GLN A 331 1.19 -16.02 11.48
CA GLN A 331 0.85 -17.42 11.71
C GLN A 331 -0.58 -17.73 11.28
N SER A 332 -1.51 -16.84 11.62
CA SER A 332 -2.93 -16.94 11.33
C SER A 332 -3.24 -16.08 10.11
N TRP A 333 -3.64 -16.72 9.01
CA TRP A 333 -3.82 -16.05 7.72
C TRP A 333 -5.31 -15.95 7.35
N THR A 334 -5.71 -14.76 6.90
CA THR A 334 -7.04 -14.48 6.35
C THR A 334 -6.92 -14.22 4.85
N VAL A 335 -7.73 -14.90 4.04
CA VAL A 335 -7.79 -14.67 2.59
C VAL A 335 -8.56 -13.37 2.33
N LEU A 336 -7.88 -12.37 1.78
CA LEU A 336 -8.49 -11.11 1.33
C LEU A 336 -9.07 -11.24 -0.07
N LYS A 337 -8.35 -11.95 -0.95
CA LYS A 337 -8.77 -12.17 -2.33
C LYS A 337 -8.30 -13.53 -2.82
N ASP A 338 -9.16 -14.20 -3.57
CA ASP A 338 -8.85 -15.42 -4.33
C ASP A 338 -9.08 -15.11 -5.81
N ILE A 339 -8.04 -15.27 -6.63
CA ILE A 339 -8.00 -14.76 -7.99
C ILE A 339 -7.70 -15.92 -8.93
N LYS A 340 -8.61 -16.11 -9.89
CA LYS A 340 -8.42 -17.00 -11.03
C LYS A 340 -8.42 -16.15 -12.28
N ALA A 341 -7.26 -16.04 -12.88
CA ALA A 341 -7.00 -15.17 -14.00
C ALA A 341 -6.75 -15.98 -15.28
N ASP A 342 -7.54 -15.69 -16.32
CA ASP A 342 -7.35 -16.25 -17.65
C ASP A 342 -6.55 -15.33 -18.59
N THR A 343 -6.30 -14.07 -18.20
CA THR A 343 -5.65 -13.05 -19.05
C THR A 343 -4.13 -13.03 -18.89
N THR A 344 -3.40 -12.55 -19.91
CA THR A 344 -1.94 -12.39 -19.90
C THR A 344 -1.49 -10.97 -19.54
N GLU A 345 -2.42 -10.09 -19.16
CA GLU A 345 -2.13 -8.69 -18.88
C GLU A 345 -1.81 -8.45 -17.40
N PRO A 346 -1.04 -7.39 -17.09
CA PRO A 346 -0.88 -6.86 -15.73
C PRO A 346 -2.16 -6.88 -14.90
N PHE A 347 -2.09 -7.43 -13.68
CA PHE A 347 -3.23 -7.43 -12.77
C PHE A 347 -3.10 -6.30 -11.77
N THR A 348 -4.05 -5.37 -11.77
CA THR A 348 -4.26 -4.45 -10.64
C THR A 348 -5.46 -4.91 -9.84
N LEU A 349 -5.21 -5.35 -8.61
CA LEU A 349 -6.20 -5.83 -7.67
C LEU A 349 -6.55 -4.71 -6.72
N LYS A 350 -7.84 -4.43 -6.54
CA LYS A 350 -8.35 -3.44 -5.58
C LYS A 350 -9.10 -4.15 -4.45
N PHE A 351 -8.94 -3.67 -3.22
CA PHE A 351 -9.46 -4.27 -1.98
C PHE A 351 -10.62 -3.48 -1.37
#